data_AF-A0A0C4EI82-F1
#
_entry.id   AF-A0A0C4EI82-F1
#
_cell.length_a   1.000
_cell.length_b   1.000
_cell.length_c   1.000
_cell.angle_alpha   90.00
_cell.angle_beta   90.00
_cell.angle_gamma   90.00
#
_symmetry.space_group_name_H-M   'P 1'
#
loop_
_entity.id
_entity.type
_entity.pdbx_description
1 polymer ?
#
loop_
_entity_poly.entity_id
_entity_poly.type
_entity_poly.pdbx_seq_one_letter_code
_entity_poly.pdbx_strand_id
1 'polypeptide(L)'
;LISQKLNKSPNSKSLFIEMCEEKNCKKPHNIERDVATRWNSTLVQLKGIVRCHAAIYEWQRDKKYGIAWASQISNTDIKLANNLVAVLQLFFDITLQVSTGGLARLSHVVVFIDQITEHFSIIISQKKFTPL
;
A
#
# COMPACT_ATOMS: atom_id res chain seq x y z
N LEU A 1 -7.50 7.59 -5.23
CA LEU A 1 -6.60 6.57 -4.61
C LEU A 1 -6.31 5.46 -5.62
N ILE A 2 -5.12 4.85 -5.60
CA ILE A 2 -4.74 3.75 -6.52
C ILE A 2 -5.78 2.62 -6.53
N SER A 3 -6.45 2.37 -5.39
CA SER A 3 -7.56 1.42 -5.26
C SER A 3 -8.76 1.70 -6.15
N GLN A 4 -9.07 2.98 -6.45
CA GLN A 4 -10.16 3.35 -7.36
C GLN A 4 -9.86 2.96 -8.81
N LYS A 5 -8.58 3.02 -9.23
CA LYS A 5 -8.13 2.55 -10.55
C LYS A 5 -8.29 1.03 -10.72
N LEU A 6 -8.41 0.29 -9.62
CA LEU A 6 -8.58 -1.16 -9.59
C LEU A 6 -10.05 -1.60 -9.48
N ASN A 7 -11.01 -0.67 -9.50
CA ASN A 7 -12.41 -1.02 -9.35
C ASN A 7 -13.00 -1.51 -10.69
N LYS A 8 -13.14 -2.83 -10.82
CA LYS A 8 -13.72 -3.47 -12.02
C LYS A 8 -14.87 -4.44 -11.69
N SER A 9 -15.55 -4.92 -12.73
CA SER A 9 -16.65 -5.88 -12.64
C SER A 9 -16.25 -7.19 -11.97
N PRO A 10 -17.20 -7.96 -11.39
CA PRO A 10 -16.91 -9.25 -10.76
C PRO A 10 -16.18 -10.25 -11.68
N ASN A 11 -16.59 -10.33 -12.95
CA ASN A 11 -15.94 -11.21 -13.94
C ASN A 11 -14.47 -10.83 -14.18
N SER A 12 -14.18 -9.53 -14.22
CA SER A 12 -12.81 -9.04 -14.33
C SER A 12 -11.99 -9.37 -13.08
N LYS A 13 -12.61 -9.36 -11.90
CA LYS A 13 -11.95 -9.75 -10.64
C LYS A 13 -11.64 -11.25 -10.59
N SER A 14 -12.48 -12.11 -11.15
CA SER A 14 -12.18 -13.55 -11.29
C SER A 14 -10.93 -13.77 -12.12
N LEU A 15 -10.85 -13.13 -13.29
CA LEU A 15 -9.66 -13.19 -14.15
C LEU A 15 -8.40 -12.67 -13.45
N PHE A 16 -8.53 -11.63 -12.62
CA PHE A 16 -7.41 -11.13 -11.82
C PHE A 16 -6.88 -12.15 -10.82
N ILE A 17 -7.77 -12.95 -10.20
CA ILE A 17 -7.39 -14.01 -9.26
C ILE A 17 -6.56 -15.08 -9.98
N GLU A 18 -7.00 -15.52 -11.16
CA GLU A 18 -6.27 -16.48 -12.00
C GLU A 18 -4.87 -15.96 -12.35
N MET A 19 -4.76 -14.72 -12.85
CA MET A 19 -3.46 -14.08 -13.15
C MET A 19 -2.56 -13.99 -11.91
N CYS A 20 -3.15 -13.76 -10.74
CA CYS A 20 -2.39 -13.73 -9.49
C CYS A 20 -1.86 -15.10 -9.08
N GLU A 21 -2.62 -16.18 -9.28
CA GLU A 21 -2.18 -17.55 -9.04
C GLU A 21 -1.03 -17.92 -9.97
N GLU A 22 -1.13 -17.59 -11.27
CA GLU A 22 -0.06 -17.78 -12.25
C GLU A 22 1.24 -17.03 -11.87
N LYS A 23 1.11 -15.84 -11.29
CA LYS A 23 2.23 -15.04 -10.78
C LYS A 23 2.68 -15.42 -9.36
N ASN A 24 2.16 -16.50 -8.79
CA ASN A 24 2.44 -16.94 -7.41
C ASN A 24 2.13 -15.86 -6.34
N CYS A 25 1.17 -14.96 -6.58
CA CYS A 25 0.67 -14.01 -5.58
C CYS A 25 -0.23 -14.74 -4.57
N LYS A 26 0.33 -15.16 -3.43
CA LYS A 26 -0.30 -16.07 -2.45
C LYS A 26 -1.68 -15.67 -1.88
N LYS A 27 -2.13 -14.42 -2.00
CA LYS A 27 -3.42 -13.93 -1.43
C LYS A 27 -4.05 -12.78 -2.23
N PRO A 28 -4.53 -12.99 -3.46
CA PRO A 28 -4.99 -11.90 -4.33
C PRO A 28 -6.33 -11.29 -3.92
N HIS A 29 -7.14 -12.04 -3.16
CA HIS A 29 -8.48 -11.66 -2.72
C HIS A 29 -8.50 -10.74 -1.47
N ASN A 30 -7.34 -10.47 -0.85
CA ASN A 30 -7.22 -9.70 0.40
C ASN A 30 -6.83 -8.22 0.22
N ILE A 31 -7.04 -7.63 -0.96
CA ILE A 31 -7.01 -6.16 -1.03
C ILE A 31 -8.31 -5.68 -0.38
N GLU A 32 -8.28 -5.55 0.95
CA GLU A 32 -9.43 -5.11 1.75
C GLU A 32 -9.98 -3.80 1.18
N ARG A 33 -11.31 -3.65 1.12
CA ARG A 33 -11.89 -2.35 0.77
C ARG A 33 -11.61 -1.37 1.89
N ASP A 34 -11.46 -0.10 1.53
CA ASP A 34 -11.20 0.93 2.54
C ASP A 34 -12.41 1.06 3.46
N VAL A 35 -12.31 0.50 4.66
CA VAL A 35 -13.29 0.67 5.74
C VAL A 35 -12.83 1.86 6.57
N ALA A 36 -13.77 2.67 7.06
CA ALA A 36 -13.57 3.98 7.68
C ALA A 36 -12.62 4.03 8.91
N THR A 37 -12.02 2.92 9.34
CA THR A 37 -10.94 2.92 10.33
C THR A 37 -9.57 3.05 9.66
N ARG A 38 -9.03 4.27 9.79
CA ARG A 38 -7.69 4.54 10.34
C ARG A 38 -6.56 3.65 9.77
N TRP A 39 -5.87 4.14 8.72
CA TRP A 39 -4.48 3.88 8.25
C TRP A 39 -4.00 2.42 8.07
N ASN A 40 -4.41 1.48 8.92
CA ASN A 40 -4.15 0.05 8.84
C ASN A 40 -4.82 -0.60 7.61
N SER A 41 -6.07 -0.25 7.33
CA SER A 41 -6.77 -0.67 6.09
C SER A 41 -5.97 -0.21 4.85
N THR A 42 -5.55 1.05 4.83
CA THR A 42 -4.73 1.61 3.75
C THR A 42 -3.39 0.89 3.63
N LEU A 43 -2.72 0.55 4.74
CA LEU A 43 -1.47 -0.22 4.75
C LEU A 43 -1.67 -1.61 4.14
N VAL A 44 -2.71 -2.35 4.55
CA VAL A 44 -3.03 -3.69 4.01
C VAL A 44 -3.31 -3.61 2.51
N GLN A 45 -4.07 -2.62 2.07
CA GLN A 45 -4.35 -2.38 0.65
C GLN A 45 -3.07 -2.13 -0.16
N LEU A 46 -2.24 -1.18 0.28
CA LEU A 46 -1.02 -0.82 -0.44
C LEU A 46 -0.04 -2.00 -0.48
N LYS A 47 0.10 -2.76 0.61
CA LYS A 47 0.86 -4.02 0.61
C LYS A 47 0.32 -5.03 -0.40
N GLY A 48 -1.00 -5.15 -0.52
CA GLY A 48 -1.63 -6.00 -1.53
C GLY A 48 -1.32 -5.56 -2.96
N ILE A 49 -1.39 -4.26 -3.23
CA ILE A 49 -1.07 -3.66 -4.54
C ILE A 49 0.40 -3.91 -4.90
N VAL A 50 1.33 -3.61 -3.98
CA VAL A 50 2.76 -3.86 -4.18
C VAL A 50 3.03 -5.35 -4.43
N ARG A 51 2.42 -6.23 -3.64
CA ARG A 51 2.62 -7.67 -3.76
C ARG A 51 2.14 -8.23 -5.10
N CYS A 52 0.96 -7.82 -5.57
CA CYS A 52 0.39 -8.34 -6.82
C CYS A 52 0.66 -7.42 -8.04
N HIS A 53 1.64 -6.51 -7.98
CA HIS A 53 1.88 -5.52 -9.05
C HIS A 53 2.08 -6.16 -10.44
N ALA A 54 2.75 -7.31 -10.52
CA ALA A 54 2.97 -8.02 -11.77
C ALA A 54 1.65 -8.47 -12.42
N ALA A 55 0.75 -9.07 -11.63
CA ALA A 55 -0.59 -9.44 -12.09
C ALA A 55 -1.43 -8.21 -12.44
N ILE A 56 -1.30 -7.11 -11.68
CA ILE A 56 -1.98 -5.84 -11.99
C ILE A 56 -1.54 -5.29 -13.35
N TYR A 57 -0.27 -5.41 -13.74
CA TYR A 57 0.23 -4.99 -15.05
C TYR A 57 -0.36 -5.77 -16.22
N GLU A 58 -0.57 -7.07 -16.06
CA GLU A 58 -1.19 -7.89 -17.09
C GLU A 58 -2.70 -7.67 -17.15
N TRP A 59 -3.35 -7.62 -15.97
CA TRP A 59 -4.78 -7.42 -15.86
C TRP A 59 -5.28 -6.07 -16.39
N GLN A 60 -4.47 -5.02 -16.30
CA GLN A 60 -4.83 -3.70 -16.87
C GLN A 60 -4.67 -3.63 -18.39
N ARG A 61 -3.87 -4.54 -18.98
CA ARG A 61 -3.62 -4.67 -20.42
C ARG A 61 -4.48 -5.74 -21.08
N ASP A 62 -5.27 -6.48 -20.30
CA ASP A 62 -6.20 -7.48 -20.79
C ASP A 62 -7.14 -6.89 -21.85
N LYS A 63 -7.37 -7.62 -22.95
CA LYS A 63 -8.15 -7.11 -24.09
C LYS A 63 -9.65 -7.04 -23.80
N LYS A 64 -10.14 -7.82 -22.82
CA LYS A 64 -11.57 -7.97 -22.53
C LYS A 64 -12.04 -7.01 -21.43
N TYR A 65 -11.19 -6.75 -20.44
CA TYR A 65 -11.49 -5.92 -19.28
C TYR A 65 -10.42 -4.86 -18.99
N GLY A 66 -9.54 -4.57 -19.94
CA GLY A 66 -8.49 -3.57 -19.82
C GLY A 66 -9.04 -2.20 -19.43
N ILE A 67 -8.18 -1.39 -18.80
CA ILE A 67 -8.51 -0.01 -18.42
C ILE A 67 -7.83 0.95 -19.40
N ALA A 68 -8.47 2.09 -19.63
CA ALA A 68 -7.92 3.16 -20.45
C ALA A 68 -6.52 3.54 -19.96
N TRP A 69 -5.62 3.84 -20.90
CA TRP A 69 -4.21 4.11 -20.61
C TRP A 69 -4.00 5.21 -19.57
N ALA A 70 -4.82 6.28 -19.59
CA ALA A 70 -4.77 7.36 -18.60
C ALA A 70 -5.08 6.88 -17.15
N SER A 71 -5.80 5.78 -17.01
CA SER A 71 -6.21 5.20 -15.73
C SER A 71 -5.31 4.05 -15.27
N GLN A 72 -4.30 3.69 -16.07
CA GLN A 72 -3.37 2.61 -15.75
C GLN A 72 -2.49 2.95 -14.54
N ILE A 73 -2.03 1.91 -13.85
CA ILE A 73 -1.09 2.01 -12.74
C ILE A 73 0.30 1.90 -13.36
N SER A 74 1.14 2.89 -13.11
CA SER A 74 2.52 2.97 -13.60
C SER A 74 3.52 2.39 -12.60
N ASN A 75 4.78 2.23 -13.00
CA ASN A 75 5.86 1.90 -12.07
C ASN A 75 6.08 2.99 -11.02
N THR A 76 5.84 4.26 -11.39
CA THR A 76 5.90 5.39 -10.46
C THR A 76 4.85 5.26 -9.36
N ASP A 77 3.64 4.82 -9.70
CA ASP A 77 2.57 4.57 -8.71
C ASP A 77 2.94 3.44 -7.74
N ILE A 78 3.60 2.38 -8.21
CA ILE A 78 4.08 1.28 -7.36
C ILE A 78 5.23 1.73 -6.45
N LYS A 79 6.18 2.53 -6.96
CA LYS A 79 7.23 3.15 -6.14
C LYS A 79 6.65 4.04 -5.05
N LEU A 80 5.64 4.85 -5.39
CA LEU A 80 4.92 5.67 -4.42
C LEU A 80 4.20 4.81 -3.37
N ALA A 81 3.52 3.74 -3.80
CA ALA A 81 2.86 2.80 -2.89
C ALA A 81 3.86 2.16 -1.91
N ASN A 82 5.04 1.75 -2.37
CA ASN A 82 6.12 1.23 -1.51
C ASN A 82 6.58 2.25 -0.46
N ASN A 83 6.80 3.51 -0.87
CA ASN A 83 7.18 4.57 0.07
C ASN A 83 6.09 4.82 1.11
N LEU A 84 4.82 4.80 0.71
CA LEU A 84 3.69 4.95 1.62
C LEU A 84 3.56 3.75 2.57
N VAL A 85 3.83 2.53 2.11
CA VAL A 85 3.87 1.34 2.97
C VAL A 85 4.92 1.50 4.06
N ALA A 86 6.12 2.00 3.74
CA ALA A 86 7.18 2.21 4.73
C ALA A 86 6.74 3.18 5.84
N VAL A 87 6.14 4.32 5.46
CA VAL A 87 5.60 5.31 6.40
C VAL A 87 4.49 4.72 7.25
N LEU A 88 3.49 4.09 6.63
CA LEU A 88 2.33 3.53 7.33
C LEU A 88 2.68 2.32 8.21
N GLN A 89 3.75 1.59 7.89
CA GLN A 89 4.21 0.45 8.68
C GLN A 89 4.75 0.88 10.04
N LEU A 90 5.63 1.88 10.10
CA LEU A 90 6.16 2.44 11.36
C LEU A 90 5.02 2.78 12.32
N PHE A 91 4.04 3.41 11.73
CA PHE A 91 2.83 3.92 12.31
C PHE A 91 1.92 2.80 12.87
N PHE A 92 1.75 1.71 12.10
CA PHE A 92 1.11 0.48 12.58
C PHE A 92 1.85 -0.14 13.77
N ASP A 93 3.19 -0.20 13.71
CA ASP A 93 4.01 -0.81 14.76
C ASP A 93 3.94 -0.03 16.08
N ILE A 94 3.99 1.30 16.03
CA ILE A 94 3.78 2.18 17.19
C ILE A 94 2.38 1.96 17.80
N THR A 95 1.34 1.88 16.95
CA THR A 95 -0.03 1.63 17.40
C THR A 95 -0.16 0.30 18.12
N LEU A 96 0.46 -0.74 17.57
CA LEU A 96 0.46 -2.06 18.17
C LEU A 96 1.12 -2.00 19.54
N GLN A 97 2.31 -1.39 19.65
CA GLN A 97 3.03 -1.21 20.90
C GLN A 97 2.20 -0.47 21.96
N VAL A 98 1.55 0.64 21.59
CA VAL A 98 0.66 1.41 22.47
C VAL A 98 -0.55 0.58 22.90
N SER A 99 -1.10 -0.23 21.99
CA SER A 99 -2.32 -1.02 22.25
C SER A 99 -2.05 -2.26 23.11
N THR A 100 -0.87 -2.86 23.00
CA THR A 100 -0.48 -4.06 23.76
C THR A 100 0.22 -3.73 25.07
N GLY A 101 0.84 -2.54 25.18
CA GLY A 101 1.48 -2.08 26.40
C GLY A 101 0.44 -1.54 27.37
N GLY A 102 0.08 -2.30 28.42
CA GLY A 102 -0.93 -1.94 29.42
C GLY A 102 -0.71 -0.63 30.21
N LEU A 103 0.30 0.17 29.87
CA LEU A 103 0.54 1.53 30.36
C LEU A 103 1.35 2.31 29.31
N ALA A 104 0.70 2.87 28.30
CA ALA A 104 1.33 3.91 27.47
C ALA A 104 1.53 5.18 28.32
N ARG A 105 2.58 5.20 29.14
CA ARG A 105 3.00 6.40 29.87
C ARG A 105 3.37 7.49 28.87
N LEU A 106 3.07 8.76 29.17
CA LEU A 106 3.42 9.94 28.35
C LEU A 106 4.89 9.93 27.88
N SER A 107 5.80 9.35 28.66
CA SER A 107 7.21 9.17 28.29
C SER A 107 7.42 8.37 26.99
N HIS A 108 6.58 7.38 26.70
CA HIS A 108 6.67 6.61 25.45
C HIS A 108 6.20 7.41 24.24
N VAL A 109 5.27 8.35 24.44
CA VAL A 109 4.77 9.22 23.35
C VAL A 109 5.91 10.11 22.83
N VAL A 110 6.74 10.66 23.71
CA VAL A 110 7.92 11.45 23.31
C VAL A 110 8.89 10.60 22.50
N VAL A 111 9.19 9.38 22.95
CA VAL A 111 10.06 8.44 22.22
C VAL A 111 9.49 8.11 20.83
N PHE A 112 8.16 7.91 20.71
CA PHE A 112 7.54 7.68 19.41
C PHE A 112 7.63 8.89 18.48
N ILE A 113 7.51 10.12 19.01
CA ILE A 113 7.68 11.35 18.22
C ILE A 113 9.11 11.44 17.68
N ASP A 114 10.11 11.16 18.50
CA ASP A 114 11.52 11.18 18.08
C ASP A 114 11.79 10.14 16.99
N GLN A 115 11.29 8.90 17.16
CA GLN A 115 11.40 7.84 16.16
C GLN A 115 10.73 8.19 14.82
N ILE A 116 9.53 8.79 14.86
CA ILE A 116 8.84 9.26 13.66
C ILE A 116 9.65 10.37 12.97
N THR A 117 10.16 11.32 13.75
CA THR A 117 10.92 12.47 13.24
C THR A 117 12.21 12.03 12.56
N GLU A 118 12.96 11.11 13.20
CA GLU A 118 14.17 10.53 12.64
C GLU A 118 13.88 9.76 11.34
N HIS A 119 12.86 8.90 11.36
CA HIS A 119 12.51 8.09 10.20
C HIS A 119 12.08 8.95 9.00
N PHE A 120 11.30 10.01 9.24
CA PHE A 120 10.90 10.95 8.19
C PHE A 120 12.09 11.76 7.68
N SER A 121 13.00 12.16 8.56
CA SER A 121 14.24 12.84 8.15
C SER A 121 15.05 11.96 7.21
N ILE A 122 15.19 10.67 7.51
CA ILE A 122 15.89 9.71 6.63
C ILE A 122 15.19 9.58 5.27
N ILE A 123 13.87 9.39 5.24
CA ILE A 123 13.11 9.27 3.98
C ILE A 123 13.25 10.53 3.12
N ILE A 124 13.17 11.70 3.75
CA ILE A 124 13.30 12.99 3.07
C ILE A 124 14.73 13.19 2.57
N SER A 125 15.75 12.88 3.37
CA SER A 125 17.15 13.01 2.98
C SER A 125 17.60 12.01 1.91
N GLN A 126 17.02 10.80 1.88
CA GLN A 126 17.25 9.83 0.80
C GLN A 126 16.67 10.31 -0.55
N LYS A 127 15.60 11.11 -0.52
CA LYS A 127 15.24 11.94 -1.67
C LYS A 127 16.20 13.11 -1.74
N LYS A 128 17.32 12.95 -2.46
CA LYS A 128 17.88 14.09 -3.20
C LYS A 128 16.78 14.57 -4.15
N PHE A 129 16.02 15.55 -3.71
CA PHE A 129 15.21 16.37 -4.56
C PHE A 129 16.20 17.09 -5.48
N THR A 130 16.29 16.68 -6.74
CA THR A 130 16.81 17.53 -7.81
C THR A 130 15.62 18.33 -8.31
N PRO A 131 15.46 19.61 -7.92
CA PRO A 131 14.55 20.49 -8.61
C PRO A 131 15.05 20.64 -10.07
N LEU A 132 14.09 20.79 -10.98
CA LEU A 132 14.29 21.08 -12.41
C LEU A 132 15.32 22.18 -12.65
#